data_AF-A0A535HB99-F1
#
_entry.id   AF-A0A535HB99-F1
#
_cell.length_a   1.000
_cell.length_b   1.000
_cell.length_c   1.000
_cell.angle_alpha   90.00
_cell.angle_beta   90.00
_cell.angle_gamma   90.00
#
_symmetry.space_group_name_H-M   'P 1'
#
loop_
_entity.id
_entity.type
_entity.pdbx_description
1 polymer ?
#
loop_
_entity_poly.entity_id
_entity_poly.type
_entity_poly.pdbx_seq_one_letter_code
_entity_poly.pdbx_strand_id
1 'polypeptide(L)'
;MEPALSAGDWIVVSELSRPPRVGEIVLVRDPRDPENLMLKRVTAVYDGRCTVLGDRPEESTDSRTFGPVPVQNVVARALFRYAPIGRIGWLW
;
A
#
# COMPACT_ATOMS: atom_id res chain seq x y z
N MET A 1 2.61 -2.88 8.05
CA MET A 1 1.20 -3.02 7.62
C MET A 1 0.49 -4.05 8.48
N GLU A 2 0.89 -4.21 9.75
CA GLU A 2 0.26 -5.21 10.61
C GLU A 2 -1.13 -4.73 11.05
N PRO A 3 -2.12 -5.64 11.18
CA PRO A 3 -2.00 -7.09 11.07
C PRO A 3 -2.09 -7.65 9.64
N ALA A 4 -2.50 -6.84 8.64
CA ALA A 4 -2.73 -7.35 7.29
C ALA A 4 -1.48 -7.95 6.65
N LEU A 5 -0.33 -7.30 6.81
CA LEU A 5 0.98 -7.76 6.34
C LEU A 5 2.06 -7.55 7.40
N SER A 6 2.81 -8.61 7.67
CA SER A 6 3.97 -8.64 8.57
C SER A 6 5.28 -8.74 7.77
N ALA A 7 6.39 -8.34 8.39
CA ALA A 7 7.71 -8.60 7.82
C ALA A 7 7.90 -10.10 7.57
N GLY A 8 8.42 -10.46 6.39
CA GLY A 8 8.54 -11.86 5.96
C GLY A 8 7.32 -12.43 5.24
N ASP A 9 6.24 -11.66 5.05
CA ASP A 9 5.14 -12.05 4.14
C ASP A 9 5.59 -11.94 2.67
N TRP A 10 5.29 -12.96 1.87
CA TRP A 10 5.54 -12.96 0.43
C TRP A 10 4.21 -12.75 -0.29
N ILE A 11 4.17 -11.69 -1.10
CA ILE A 11 2.94 -11.23 -1.75
C ILE A 11 3.06 -11.21 -3.26
N VAL A 12 1.94 -11.44 -3.93
CA VAL A 12 1.77 -11.17 -5.36
C VAL A 12 1.20 -9.76 -5.50
N VAL A 13 1.83 -8.98 -6.37
CA VAL A 13 1.36 -7.66 -6.77
C VAL A 13 1.03 -7.67 -8.26
N SER A 14 0.14 -6.77 -8.68
CA SER A 14 -0.14 -6.51 -10.10
C SER A 14 0.07 -5.05 -10.42
N GLU A 15 0.51 -4.75 -11.64
CA GLU A 15 0.46 -3.40 -12.19
C GLU A 15 -0.96 -2.83 -12.15
N LEU A 16 -1.05 -1.50 -12.21
CA LEU A 16 -2.31 -0.79 -12.18
C LEU A 16 -2.91 -0.68 -13.58
N SER A 17 -3.95 -1.47 -13.87
CA SER A 17 -4.80 -1.27 -15.06
C SER A 17 -5.88 -0.20 -14.86
N ARG A 18 -6.05 0.29 -13.63
CA ARG A 18 -7.00 1.33 -13.23
C ARG A 18 -6.47 2.12 -12.03
N PRO A 19 -7.03 3.31 -11.75
CA PRO A 19 -6.73 4.00 -10.51
C PRO A 19 -6.97 3.11 -9.26
N PRO A 20 -6.17 3.31 -8.20
CA PRO A 20 -6.35 2.61 -6.93
C PRO A 20 -7.70 2.95 -6.32
N ARG A 21 -8.26 2.02 -5.52
CA ARG A 21 -9.52 2.18 -4.79
C ARG A 21 -9.29 2.15 -3.29
N VAL A 22 -10.20 2.78 -2.56
CA VAL A 22 -10.25 2.71 -1.09
C VAL A 22 -10.31 1.25 -0.65
N GLY A 23 -9.53 0.91 0.38
CA GLY A 23 -9.38 -0.44 0.92
C GLY A 23 -8.19 -1.22 0.35
N GLU A 24 -7.74 -0.90 -0.86
CA GLU A 24 -6.65 -1.65 -1.50
C GLU A 24 -5.30 -1.40 -0.81
N ILE A 25 -4.50 -2.47 -0.65
CA ILE A 25 -3.09 -2.34 -0.29
C ILE A 25 -2.30 -2.12 -1.57
N VAL A 26 -1.47 -1.08 -1.58
CA VAL A 26 -0.69 -0.66 -2.74
C VAL A 26 0.78 -0.49 -2.41
N LEU A 27 1.62 -0.76 -3.40
CA LEU A 27 3.03 -0.40 -3.42
C LEU A 27 3.15 1.02 -3.97
N VAL A 28 3.72 1.92 -3.18
CA VAL A 28 3.79 3.35 -3.49
C VAL A 28 5.19 3.89 -3.23
N ARG A 29 5.66 4.77 -4.11
CA ARG A 29 6.93 5.51 -3.91
C ARG A 29 6.75 6.58 -2.84
N ASP A 30 7.70 6.66 -1.91
CA ASP A 30 7.73 7.76 -0.94
C ASP A 30 7.91 9.08 -1.68
N PRO A 31 7.03 10.08 -1.50
CA PRO A 31 7.16 11.37 -2.18
C PRO A 31 8.41 12.16 -1.77
N ARG A 32 9.05 11.80 -0.65
CA ARG A 32 10.27 12.45 -0.15
C ARG A 32 11.54 11.73 -0.59
N ASP A 33 11.43 10.45 -0.95
CA ASP A 33 12.52 9.60 -1.44
C ASP A 33 11.97 8.58 -2.46
N PRO A 34 11.97 8.93 -3.77
CA PRO A 34 11.32 8.11 -4.80
C PRO A 34 11.92 6.72 -5.02
N GLU A 35 13.14 6.47 -4.52
CA GLU A 35 13.79 5.16 -4.56
C GLU A 35 13.26 4.23 -3.47
N ASN A 36 12.63 4.80 -2.43
CA ASN A 36 12.01 4.03 -1.37
C ASN A 36 10.57 3.64 -1.70
N LEU A 37 10.27 2.34 -1.65
CA LEU A 37 8.95 1.78 -1.89
C LEU A 37 8.30 1.35 -0.58
N MET A 38 7.02 1.68 -0.42
CA MET A 38 6.25 1.39 0.77
C MET A 38 4.96 0.63 0.43
N LEU A 39 4.56 -0.30 1.28
CA LEU A 39 3.21 -0.86 1.26
C LEU A 39 2.32 -0.07 2.19
N LYS A 40 1.19 0.42 1.68
CA LYS A 40 0.19 1.20 2.41
C LYS A 40 -1.24 0.86 1.96
N ARG A 41 -2.23 1.11 2.81
CA ARG A 41 -3.65 0.99 2.46
C ARG A 41 -4.20 2.32 1.96
N VAL A 42 -4.92 2.28 0.86
CA VAL A 42 -5.61 3.44 0.31
C VAL A 42 -6.86 3.72 1.15
N THR A 43 -6.98 4.94 1.66
CA THR A 43 -8.11 5.34 2.53
C THR A 43 -8.98 6.43 1.90
N ALA A 44 -8.42 7.20 0.97
CA ALA A 44 -9.18 8.15 0.15
C ALA A 44 -8.52 8.29 -1.23
N VAL A 45 -9.33 8.58 -2.25
CA VAL A 45 -8.88 8.87 -3.62
C VAL A 45 -9.69 10.04 -4.14
N TYR A 46 -9.01 11.11 -4.56
CA TYR A 46 -9.63 12.34 -5.04
C TYR A 46 -8.62 13.15 -5.86
N ASP A 47 -9.09 13.87 -6.88
CA ASP A 47 -8.30 14.81 -7.67
C ASP A 47 -6.95 14.26 -8.18
N GLY A 48 -6.92 13.00 -8.62
CA GLY A 48 -5.69 12.35 -9.09
C GLY A 48 -4.65 12.09 -7.99
N ARG A 49 -5.06 12.14 -6.73
CA ARG A 49 -4.25 11.82 -5.54
C ARG A 49 -4.94 10.74 -4.71
N CYS A 50 -4.16 10.11 -3.84
CA CYS A 50 -4.69 9.20 -2.83
C CYS A 50 -4.06 9.46 -1.46
N THR A 51 -4.85 9.26 -0.42
CA THR A 51 -4.36 9.18 0.96
C THR A 51 -4.03 7.73 1.24
N VAL A 52 -2.80 7.47 1.64
CA VAL A 52 -2.29 6.12 1.93
C VAL A 52 -1.87 6.06 3.39
N LEU A 53 -2.40 5.10 4.15
CA LEU A 53 -2.16 4.94 5.58
C LEU A 53 -1.62 3.55 5.88
N GLY A 54 -0.82 3.43 6.93
CA GLY A 54 -0.47 2.13 7.50
C GLY A 54 -1.58 1.59 8.39
N ASP A 55 -1.79 0.27 8.36
CA ASP A 55 -2.75 -0.41 9.23
C ASP A 55 -2.40 -0.30 10.74
N ARG A 56 -1.14 0.00 11.05
CA ARG A 56 -0.65 0.32 12.38
C ARG A 56 -0.23 1.80 12.47
N PRO A 57 -1.13 2.69 12.94
CA PRO A 57 -0.90 4.13 13.03
C PRO A 57 0.41 4.56 13.68
N GLU A 58 0.80 3.91 14.77
CA GLU A 58 1.91 4.24 15.66
C GLU A 58 3.29 3.90 15.11
N GLU A 59 3.37 3.00 14.13
CA GLU A 59 4.62 2.53 13.50
C GLU A 59 4.72 2.90 12.02
N SER A 60 3.84 3.79 11.54
CA SER A 60 3.71 4.07 10.13
C SER A 60 4.00 5.53 9.79
N THR A 61 5.08 5.75 9.05
CA THR A 61 5.26 6.98 8.26
C THR A 61 4.43 6.88 6.99
N ASP A 62 3.42 7.74 6.85
CA ASP A 62 2.45 7.69 5.75
C ASP A 62 1.84 9.06 5.44
N SER A 63 0.67 9.12 4.79
CA SER A 63 0.04 10.39 4.40
C SER A 63 -0.28 11.33 5.57
N ARG A 64 -0.27 10.86 6.82
CA ARG A 64 -0.35 11.74 8.00
C ARG A 64 0.90 12.60 8.18
N THR A 65 2.04 12.13 7.68
CA THR A 65 3.33 12.83 7.76
C THR A 65 3.61 13.66 6.51
N PHE A 66 3.34 13.11 5.33
CA PHE A 66 3.72 13.74 4.04
C PHE A 66 2.53 14.19 3.17
N GLY A 67 1.30 13.98 3.65
CA GLY A 67 0.08 14.31 2.89
C GLY A 67 -0.31 13.28 1.83
N PRO A 68 -1.34 13.57 1.03
CA PRO A 68 -1.79 12.70 -0.05
C PRO A 68 -0.75 12.62 -1.17
N VAL A 69 -0.61 11.45 -1.78
CA VAL A 69 0.35 11.19 -2.87
C VAL A 69 -0.34 11.21 -4.23
N PRO A 70 0.31 11.66 -5.31
CA PRO A 70 -0.21 11.51 -6.67
C PRO A 70 -0.47 10.04 -7.01
N VAL A 71 -1.56 9.72 -7.73
CA VAL A 71 -1.86 8.32 -8.13
C VAL A 71 -0.76 7.70 -8.98
N GLN A 72 -0.01 8.51 -9.71
CA GLN A 72 1.16 8.10 -10.50
C GLN A 72 2.33 7.58 -9.64
N ASN A 73 2.37 7.89 -8.34
CA ASN A 73 3.38 7.34 -7.43
C ASN A 73 3.04 5.90 -7.01
N VAL A 74 1.82 5.43 -7.29
CA VAL A 74 1.39 4.08 -7.00
C VAL A 74 1.88 3.16 -8.12
N VAL A 75 2.71 2.19 -7.75
CA VAL A 75 3.41 1.31 -8.70
C VAL A 75 2.59 0.06 -8.98
N ALA A 76 2.02 -0.54 -7.93
CA ALA A 76 1.32 -1.81 -8.03
C ALA A 76 0.28 -1.96 -6.92
N ARG A 77 -0.65 -2.89 -7.08
CA ARG A 77 -1.62 -3.30 -6.07
C ARG A 77 -1.29 -4.70 -5.57
N ALA A 78 -1.32 -4.89 -4.25
CA ALA A 78 -1.19 -6.20 -3.63
C ALA A 78 -2.49 -7.01 -3.78
N LEU A 79 -2.37 -8.27 -4.22
CA LEU A 79 -3.51 -9.15 -4.49
C LEU A 79 -3.62 -10.25 -3.44
N PHE A 80 -2.53 -10.96 -3.22
CA PHE A 80 -2.53 -12.23 -2.50
C PHE A 80 -1.23 -12.41 -1.72
N ARG A 81 -1.31 -12.98 -0.53
CA ARG A 81 -0.17 -13.46 0.25
C ARG A 81 -0.07 -14.97 0.10
N TYR A 82 1.05 -15.45 -0.45
CA TYR A 82 1.27 -16.87 -0.72
C TYR A 82 2.29 -17.54 0.21
N ALA A 83 3.03 -16.75 1.01
CA ALA A 83 3.84 -17.28 2.10
C ALA A 83 3.90 -16.26 3.26
N PRO A 84 4.14 -16.72 4.51
CA PRO A 84 4.30 -18.11 4.94
C PRO A 84 2.98 -18.90 4.89
N ILE A 85 3.06 -20.24 4.82
CA ILE A 85 1.91 -21.14 4.58
C ILE A 85 0.76 -20.90 5.59
N GLY A 86 1.09 -20.67 6.86
CA GLY A 86 0.11 -20.41 7.92
C GLY A 86 -0.62 -19.06 7.83
N ARG A 87 -0.26 -18.20 6.86
CA ARG A 87 -0.86 -16.89 6.66
C ARG A 87 -1.43 -16.71 5.25
N ILE A 88 -1.43 -17.73 4.41
CA ILE A 88 -1.91 -17.63 3.02
C ILE A 88 -3.32 -17.03 2.96
N GLY A 89 -3.54 -16.06 2.07
CA GLY A 89 -4.85 -15.41 1.93
C GLY A 89 -4.86 -14.20 1.00
N TRP A 90 -6.07 -13.77 0.64
CA TRP A 90 -6.29 -12.57 -0.18
C TRP A 90 -6.13 -11.28 0.65
N LEU A 91 -5.79 -10.17 -0.02
CA LEU A 91 -5.43 -8.89 0.61
C LEU A 91 -6.44 -7.75 0.35
N TRP A 92 -7.67 -8.08 -0.03
CA TRP A 92 -8.76 -7.11 -0.30
C TRP A 92 -9.79 -7.01 0.82
#